data_AF-A0A372RIS8-F1
#
_entry.id   AF-A0A372RIS8-F1
#
_cell.length_a   1.000
_cell.length_b   1.000
_cell.length_c   1.000
_cell.angle_alpha   90.00
_cell.angle_beta   90.00
_cell.angle_gamma   90.00
#
_symmetry.space_group_name_H-M   'P 1'
#
loop_
_entity.id
_entity.type
_entity.pdbx_description
1 polymer ?
#
loop_
_entity_poly.entity_id
_entity_poly.type
_entity_poly.pdbx_seq_one_letter_code
_entity_poly.pdbx_strand_id
1 'polypeptide(L)'
;MYFSPNSFITFNIIQYSLASILPICKVWFQPYVESLRKLDKEKRREWEQNSNMNNQVDSMKNDLINNIGQILPGFNYLIDFNWEFYENNRHHEVGDLVFGSDYGVIIVIETKWFNTDTLSKAKVNARKKAKNRVKKYRGYAQEKFIAVKAIGAVFTNDTGNSIQFVDDQDMGIAKIIEIYTHYPYNFDCEEWGESPEKRGILKTILSYIVIVLLAIVAVIVGLTILTVPETL
;
A
#
# COMPACT_ATOMS: atom_id res chain seq x y z
N MET A 1 14.14 7.86 16.55
CA MET A 1 13.57 6.63 17.14
C MET A 1 13.54 5.60 16.03
N TYR A 2 14.52 4.70 15.98
CA TYR A 2 14.63 3.68 14.94
C TYR A 2 13.81 2.47 15.36
N PHE A 3 12.68 2.23 14.69
CA PHE A 3 11.94 0.98 14.86
C PHE A 3 12.50 -0.06 13.89
N SER A 4 12.76 -1.26 14.41
CA SER A 4 13.18 -2.42 13.63
C SER A 4 12.13 -2.73 12.56
N PRO A 5 12.51 -2.98 11.28
CA PRO A 5 11.57 -3.27 10.18
C PRO A 5 10.73 -4.54 10.37
N ASN A 6 11.06 -5.38 11.37
CA ASN A 6 10.63 -6.77 11.44
C ASN A 6 9.37 -7.05 12.28
N SER A 7 8.57 -6.05 12.66
CA SER A 7 7.39 -6.28 13.53
C SER A 7 6.03 -5.98 12.89
N PHE A 8 5.95 -5.82 11.56
CA PHE A 8 4.66 -5.70 10.88
C PHE A 8 4.20 -7.08 10.37
N ILE A 9 3.05 -7.54 10.86
CA ILE A 9 2.42 -8.77 10.40
C ILE A 9 1.93 -8.56 8.96
N THR A 10 2.63 -9.13 8.00
CA THR A 10 2.16 -9.22 6.61
C THR A 10 1.12 -10.32 6.51
N PHE A 11 -0.15 -9.94 6.44
CA PHE A 11 -1.23 -10.90 6.22
C PHE A 11 -1.37 -11.22 4.73
N ASN A 12 -1.54 -12.50 4.41
CA ASN A 12 -1.98 -12.92 3.08
C ASN A 12 -3.51 -12.71 2.99
N ILE A 13 -3.94 -11.45 2.89
CA ILE A 13 -5.35 -11.07 3.00
C ILE A 13 -6.07 -11.36 1.67
N ILE A 14 -7.04 -12.29 1.69
CA ILE A 14 -8.01 -12.52 0.62
C ILE A 14 -9.07 -11.41 0.69
N GLN A 15 -9.65 -11.02 -0.45
CA GLN A 15 -10.62 -9.92 -0.56
C GLN A 15 -11.73 -9.92 0.52
N TYR A 16 -12.27 -11.09 0.87
CA TYR A 16 -13.33 -11.23 1.88
C TYR A 16 -12.85 -11.03 3.32
N SER A 17 -11.58 -11.32 3.64
CA SER A 17 -11.03 -11.01 4.96
C SER A 17 -10.63 -9.53 5.07
N LEU A 18 -10.35 -8.86 3.94
CA LEU A 18 -9.92 -7.47 3.94
C LEU A 18 -11.03 -6.51 4.38
N ALA A 19 -12.28 -6.70 3.95
CA ALA A 19 -13.40 -5.87 4.38
C ALA A 19 -13.61 -5.92 5.91
N SER A 20 -13.51 -7.12 6.51
CA SER A 20 -13.64 -7.30 7.95
C SER A 20 -12.45 -6.76 8.75
N ILE A 21 -11.26 -6.69 8.14
CA ILE A 21 -10.02 -6.28 8.81
C ILE A 21 -9.72 -4.79 8.61
N LEU A 22 -10.19 -4.16 7.54
CA LEU A 22 -9.90 -2.74 7.25
C LEU A 22 -10.27 -1.78 8.38
N PRO A 23 -11.41 -1.91 9.08
CA PRO A 23 -11.70 -1.05 10.23
C PRO A 23 -10.64 -1.16 11.34
N ILE A 24 -10.15 -2.38 11.59
CA ILE A 24 -9.08 -2.65 12.56
C ILE A 24 -7.76 -2.04 12.08
N CYS A 25 -7.43 -2.24 10.80
CA CYS A 25 -6.25 -1.62 10.19
C CYS A 25 -6.31 -0.10 10.29
N LYS A 26 -7.49 0.52 10.07
CA LYS A 26 -7.68 1.96 10.20
C LYS A 26 -7.34 2.44 11.61
N VAL A 27 -7.89 1.79 12.64
CA VAL A 27 -7.62 2.12 14.06
C VAL A 27 -6.15 1.93 14.38
N TRP A 28 -5.56 0.81 13.97
CA TRP A 28 -4.18 0.49 14.26
C TRP A 28 -3.19 1.43 13.56
N PHE A 29 -3.54 1.87 12.35
CA PHE A 29 -2.69 2.73 11.53
C PHE A 29 -2.91 4.23 11.80
N GLN A 30 -3.98 4.62 12.50
CA GLN A 30 -4.26 6.03 12.86
C GLN A 30 -3.04 6.78 13.44
N PRO A 31 -2.24 6.21 14.36
CA PRO A 31 -1.08 6.91 14.90
C PRO A 31 -0.03 7.33 13.85
N TYR A 32 0.00 6.65 12.69
CA TYR A 32 0.94 6.91 11.60
C TYR A 32 0.39 7.89 10.54
N VAL A 33 -0.92 8.17 10.54
CA VAL A 33 -1.57 9.02 9.53
C VAL A 33 -1.01 10.44 9.56
N GLU A 34 -0.71 11.00 10.73
CA GLU A 34 -0.14 12.35 10.81
C GLU A 34 1.29 12.41 10.21
N SER A 35 2.07 11.35 10.39
CA SER A 35 3.38 11.22 9.75
C SER A 35 3.24 11.12 8.23
N LEU A 36 2.24 10.39 7.73
CA LEU A 36 1.95 10.32 6.29
C LEU A 36 1.52 11.67 5.72
N ARG A 37 0.71 12.45 6.44
CA ARG A 37 0.32 13.80 6.01
C ARG A 37 1.51 14.75 5.90
N LYS A 38 2.47 14.65 6.82
CA LYS A 38 3.71 15.44 6.76
C LYS A 38 4.55 15.02 5.56
N LEU A 39 4.74 13.71 5.39
CA LEU A 39 5.48 13.14 4.27
C LEU A 39 4.85 13.53 2.92
N ASP A 40 3.53 13.44 2.78
CA ASP A 40 2.78 13.86 1.59
C ASP A 40 3.06 15.31 1.22
N LYS A 41 2.96 16.23 2.20
CA LYS A 41 3.26 17.66 1.98
C LYS A 41 4.72 17.89 1.57
N GLU A 42 5.66 17.13 2.14
CA GLU A 42 7.08 17.22 1.78
C GLU A 42 7.32 16.72 0.36
N LYS A 43 6.78 15.55 0.02
CA LYS A 43 6.95 14.94 -1.31
C LYS A 43 6.25 15.70 -2.41
N ARG A 44 5.08 16.29 -2.16
CA ARG A 44 4.43 17.18 -3.13
C ARG A 44 5.26 18.45 -3.40
N ARG A 45 5.83 19.05 -2.35
CA ARG A 45 6.75 20.19 -2.51
C ARG A 45 8.02 19.80 -3.28
N GLU A 46 8.58 18.63 -3.00
CA GLU A 46 9.74 18.09 -3.73
C GLU A 46 9.39 17.83 -5.20
N TRP A 47 8.20 17.30 -5.48
CA TRP A 47 7.70 17.09 -6.84
C TRP A 47 7.54 18.40 -7.60
N GLU A 48 6.92 19.42 -7.00
CA GLU A 48 6.74 20.75 -7.61
C GLU A 48 8.06 21.40 -8.00
N GLN A 49 9.14 21.17 -7.24
CA GLN A 49 10.46 21.75 -7.51
C GLN A 49 11.25 21.00 -8.59
N ASN A 50 11.06 19.68 -8.70
CA ASN A 50 11.92 18.82 -9.50
C ASN A 50 11.26 18.26 -10.77
N SER A 51 9.93 18.36 -10.88
CA SER A 51 9.19 17.81 -12.02
C SER A 51 9.42 18.62 -13.29
N ASN A 52 9.54 17.92 -14.42
CA ASN A 52 9.71 18.55 -15.72
C ASN A 52 8.40 18.52 -16.50
N MET A 53 7.61 19.60 -16.44
CA MET A 53 6.30 19.67 -17.12
C MET A 53 6.39 19.59 -18.66
N ASN A 54 7.58 19.75 -19.26
CA ASN A 54 7.78 19.51 -20.70
C ASN A 54 7.90 18.01 -21.03
N ASN A 55 8.11 17.15 -20.02
CA ASN A 55 8.09 15.70 -20.17
C ASN A 55 6.66 15.17 -20.02
N GLN A 56 6.20 14.41 -21.01
CA GLN A 56 4.83 13.88 -21.05
C GLN A 56 4.50 12.92 -19.89
N VAL A 57 5.49 12.14 -19.42
CA VAL A 57 5.31 11.24 -18.27
C VAL A 57 5.19 12.05 -16.98
N ASP A 58 6.01 13.08 -16.80
CA ASP A 58 5.91 13.94 -15.62
C ASP A 58 4.60 14.73 -15.62
N SER A 59 4.14 15.22 -16.77
CA SER A 59 2.81 15.84 -16.87
C SER A 59 1.71 14.86 -16.46
N MET A 60 1.76 13.59 -16.89
CA MET A 60 0.81 12.57 -16.43
C MET A 60 0.91 12.28 -14.92
N LYS A 61 2.13 12.18 -14.38
CA LYS A 61 2.35 11.99 -12.94
C LYS A 61 1.75 13.17 -12.16
N ASN A 62 1.94 14.38 -12.64
CA ASN A 62 1.39 15.59 -12.05
C ASN A 62 -0.15 15.57 -12.03
N ASP A 63 -0.77 15.20 -13.14
CA ASP A 63 -2.24 15.07 -13.21
C ASP A 63 -2.76 14.02 -12.21
N LEU A 64 -2.07 12.87 -12.12
CA LEU A 64 -2.42 11.82 -11.16
C LEU A 64 -2.24 12.30 -9.71
N ILE A 65 -1.10 12.92 -9.37
CA ILE A 65 -0.80 13.43 -8.02
C ILE A 65 -1.86 14.43 -7.57
N ASN A 66 -2.27 15.35 -8.46
CA ASN A 66 -3.21 16.42 -8.14
C ASN A 66 -4.67 15.93 -8.09
N ASN A 67 -5.01 14.87 -8.82
CA ASN A 67 -6.37 14.33 -8.90
C ASN A 67 -6.52 12.95 -8.25
N ILE A 68 -5.55 12.51 -7.43
CA ILE A 68 -5.53 11.15 -6.89
C ILE A 68 -6.80 10.80 -6.10
N GLY A 69 -7.36 11.76 -5.35
CA GLY A 69 -8.59 11.52 -4.59
C GLY A 69 -9.82 11.23 -5.45
N GLN A 70 -9.84 11.71 -6.70
CA GLN A 70 -10.91 11.42 -7.67
C GLN A 70 -10.63 10.14 -8.46
N ILE A 71 -9.36 9.92 -8.83
CA ILE A 71 -8.95 8.77 -9.65
C ILE A 71 -8.88 7.47 -8.83
N LEU A 72 -8.40 7.57 -7.60
CA LEU A 72 -8.19 6.45 -6.68
C LEU A 72 -8.52 6.85 -5.23
N PRO A 73 -9.82 6.96 -4.92
CA PRO A 73 -10.29 7.38 -3.60
C PRO A 73 -9.70 6.53 -2.46
N GLY A 74 -9.24 7.20 -1.40
CA GLY A 74 -8.68 6.58 -0.20
C GLY A 74 -7.16 6.39 -0.21
N PHE A 75 -6.47 6.67 -1.32
CA PHE A 75 -5.00 6.67 -1.44
C PHE A 75 -4.45 8.09 -1.52
N ASN A 76 -4.64 8.86 -0.46
CA ASN A 76 -4.49 10.32 -0.51
C ASN A 76 -3.04 10.82 -0.34
N TYR A 77 -2.14 10.00 0.21
CA TYR A 77 -0.82 10.45 0.65
C TYR A 77 0.27 10.03 -0.33
N LEU A 78 0.95 10.96 -1.00
CA LEU A 78 2.15 10.69 -1.77
C LEU A 78 3.31 10.34 -0.82
N ILE A 79 3.70 9.07 -0.80
CA ILE A 79 4.78 8.57 0.08
C ILE A 79 6.15 8.80 -0.57
N ASP A 80 6.26 8.51 -1.86
CA ASP A 80 7.50 8.69 -2.60
C ASP A 80 7.24 8.74 -4.10
N PHE A 81 8.21 9.27 -4.84
CA PHE A 81 8.26 9.26 -6.29
C PHE A 81 9.69 9.03 -6.75
N ASN A 82 9.88 8.36 -7.89
CA ASN A 82 11.21 7.98 -8.39
C ASN A 82 12.06 7.28 -7.29
N TRP A 83 11.44 6.34 -6.57
CA TRP A 83 12.05 5.72 -5.40
C TRP A 83 12.99 4.59 -5.80
N GLU A 84 14.16 4.57 -5.18
CA GLU A 84 15.22 3.62 -5.51
C GLU A 84 15.02 2.29 -4.78
N PHE A 85 15.35 1.19 -5.47
CA PHE A 85 15.48 -0.13 -4.85
C PHE A 85 16.60 -0.94 -5.52
N TYR A 86 17.07 -1.96 -4.81
CA TYR A 86 18.16 -2.82 -5.25
C TYR A 86 17.65 -4.22 -5.61
N GLU A 87 17.77 -4.61 -6.87
CA GLU A 87 17.60 -6.00 -7.28
C GLU A 87 18.95 -6.73 -7.12
N ASN A 88 18.97 -7.77 -6.27
CA ASN A 88 20.12 -8.64 -6.00
C ASN A 88 21.42 -7.90 -5.60
N ASN A 89 21.30 -6.78 -4.88
CA ASN A 89 22.42 -5.93 -4.41
C ASN A 89 23.32 -5.37 -5.53
N ARG A 90 22.88 -5.38 -6.80
CA ARG A 90 23.72 -4.96 -7.94
C ARG A 90 23.02 -4.08 -8.97
N HIS A 91 21.69 -4.12 -9.05
CA HIS A 91 20.94 -3.33 -10.01
C HIS A 91 20.09 -2.29 -9.30
N HIS A 92 20.35 -1.04 -9.64
CA HIS A 92 19.58 0.12 -9.22
C HIS A 92 18.42 0.29 -10.17
N GLU A 93 17.21 0.13 -9.66
CA GLU A 93 15.98 0.43 -10.40
C GLU A 93 15.17 1.48 -9.63
N VAL A 94 14.35 2.21 -10.38
CA VAL A 94 13.60 3.36 -9.90
C VAL A 94 12.11 3.11 -10.12
N GLY A 95 11.33 3.04 -9.04
CA GLY A 95 9.87 2.95 -9.10
C GLY A 95 9.23 4.33 -9.23
N ASP A 96 8.07 4.42 -9.87
CA ASP A 96 7.50 5.71 -10.29
C ASP A 96 6.79 6.48 -9.17
N LEU A 97 5.67 5.99 -8.66
CA LEU A 97 4.86 6.66 -7.63
C LEU A 97 4.42 5.67 -6.56
N VAL A 98 4.36 6.12 -5.30
CA VAL A 98 3.79 5.37 -4.18
C VAL A 98 2.80 6.26 -3.44
N PHE A 99 1.56 5.78 -3.30
CA PHE A 99 0.55 6.43 -2.47
C PHE A 99 0.15 5.55 -1.27
N GLY A 100 -0.17 6.18 -0.15
CA GLY A 100 -0.65 5.56 1.07
C GLY A 100 -2.12 5.87 1.36
N SER A 101 -2.75 4.96 2.09
CA SER A 101 -4.10 5.10 2.61
C SER A 101 -4.12 5.23 4.14
N ASP A 102 -5.25 5.67 4.70
CA ASP A 102 -5.51 5.67 6.16
C ASP A 102 -5.56 4.26 6.78
N TYR A 103 -5.56 3.22 5.94
CA TYR A 103 -5.71 1.82 6.32
C TYR A 103 -4.37 1.07 6.35
N GLY A 104 -3.25 1.76 6.13
CA GLY A 104 -1.93 1.13 6.03
C GLY A 104 -1.73 0.32 4.75
N VAL A 105 -2.60 0.47 3.75
CA VAL A 105 -2.40 -0.07 2.41
C VAL A 105 -1.70 0.98 1.55
N ILE A 106 -0.66 0.58 0.84
CA ILE A 106 0.05 1.41 -0.14
C ILE A 106 -0.20 0.89 -1.56
N ILE A 107 -0.18 1.78 -2.53
CA ILE A 107 -0.24 1.44 -3.96
C ILE A 107 1.01 1.94 -4.67
N VAL A 108 1.63 1.05 -5.44
CA VAL A 108 2.71 1.39 -6.38
C VAL A 108 2.11 1.59 -7.76
N ILE A 109 2.41 2.72 -8.39
CA ILE A 109 1.86 3.08 -9.71
C ILE A 109 3.00 3.36 -10.69
N GLU A 110 3.13 2.53 -11.73
CA GLU A 110 3.96 2.84 -12.90
C GLU A 110 3.19 3.75 -13.85
N THR A 111 3.78 4.87 -14.26
CA THR A 111 3.21 5.79 -15.24
C THR A 111 3.85 5.57 -16.60
N LYS A 112 3.03 5.32 -17.62
CA LYS A 112 3.54 5.08 -18.98
C LYS A 112 2.80 5.90 -20.03
N TRP A 113 3.55 6.77 -20.71
CA TRP A 113 3.10 7.44 -21.92
C TRP A 113 3.37 6.55 -23.15
N PHE A 114 2.33 6.34 -23.96
CA PHE A 114 2.41 5.68 -25.26
C PHE A 114 2.23 6.72 -26.36
N ASN A 115 3.14 6.74 -27.33
CA ASN A 115 2.94 7.53 -28.55
C ASN A 115 1.76 6.96 -29.35
N THR A 116 0.84 7.82 -29.78
CA THR A 116 -0.39 7.47 -30.51
C THR A 116 -0.09 6.70 -31.80
N ASP A 117 1.04 6.97 -32.44
CA ASP A 117 1.50 6.35 -33.69
C ASP A 117 2.05 4.92 -33.52
N THR A 118 2.19 4.45 -32.27
CA THR A 118 2.75 3.13 -31.99
C THR A 118 1.77 2.03 -32.40
N LEU A 119 2.25 1.03 -33.15
CA LEU A 119 1.50 -0.17 -33.53
C LEU A 119 0.82 -0.84 -32.33
N SER A 120 -0.39 -1.37 -32.54
CA SER A 120 -1.21 -2.00 -31.49
C SER A 120 -0.50 -3.11 -30.72
N LYS A 121 0.28 -3.96 -31.40
CA LYS A 121 1.08 -5.04 -30.78
C LYS A 121 2.18 -4.50 -29.85
N ALA A 122 2.82 -3.40 -30.22
CA ALA A 122 3.86 -2.78 -29.40
C ALA A 122 3.27 -2.15 -28.13
N LYS A 123 2.09 -1.51 -28.23
CA LYS A 123 1.34 -1.02 -27.06
C LYS A 123 0.98 -2.16 -26.11
N VAL A 124 0.43 -3.27 -26.61
CA VAL A 124 0.10 -4.47 -25.79
C VAL A 124 1.33 -5.02 -25.07
N ASN A 125 2.45 -5.19 -25.78
CA ASN A 125 3.68 -5.68 -25.18
C ASN A 125 4.24 -4.74 -24.11
N ALA A 126 4.18 -3.43 -24.35
CA ALA A 126 4.66 -2.44 -23.41
C ALA A 126 3.76 -2.37 -22.15
N ARG A 127 2.44 -2.52 -22.28
CA ARG A 127 1.53 -2.68 -21.13
C ARG A 127 1.86 -3.94 -20.32
N LYS A 128 2.10 -5.07 -21.00
CA LYS A 128 2.51 -6.32 -20.32
C LYS A 128 3.81 -6.13 -19.55
N LYS A 129 4.79 -5.41 -20.12
CA LYS A 129 6.05 -5.08 -19.45
C LYS A 129 5.83 -4.18 -18.23
N ALA A 130 5.02 -3.13 -18.36
CA ALA A 130 4.69 -2.24 -17.24
C ALA A 130 4.01 -3.00 -16.09
N LYS A 131 3.00 -3.84 -16.38
CA LYS A 131 2.36 -4.68 -15.35
C LYS A 131 3.36 -5.63 -14.68
N ASN A 132 4.27 -6.23 -15.43
CA ASN A 132 5.29 -7.11 -14.86
C ASN A 132 6.29 -6.36 -13.96
N ARG A 133 6.66 -5.13 -14.31
CA ARG A 133 7.49 -4.26 -13.45
C ARG A 133 6.79 -3.95 -12.15
N VAL A 134 5.54 -3.49 -12.21
CA VAL A 134 4.76 -3.17 -11.02
C VAL A 134 4.58 -4.39 -10.11
N LYS A 135 4.43 -5.60 -10.67
CA LYS A 135 4.40 -6.83 -9.85
C LYS A 135 5.67 -7.02 -9.01
N LYS A 136 6.85 -6.70 -9.57
CA LYS A 136 8.11 -6.70 -8.82
C LYS A 136 8.15 -5.54 -7.81
N TYR A 137 7.82 -4.34 -8.26
CA TYR A 137 7.92 -3.12 -7.45
C TYR A 137 6.98 -3.16 -6.25
N ARG A 138 5.81 -3.77 -6.39
CA ARG A 138 4.90 -4.06 -5.29
C ARG A 138 5.57 -4.90 -4.18
N GLY A 139 6.38 -5.90 -4.55
CA GLY A 139 7.13 -6.72 -3.61
C GLY A 139 8.20 -5.90 -2.86
N TYR A 140 9.00 -5.12 -3.59
CA TYR A 140 10.01 -4.26 -2.96
C TYR A 140 9.39 -3.17 -2.08
N ALA A 141 8.27 -2.57 -2.50
CA ALA A 141 7.56 -1.59 -1.72
C ALA A 141 6.99 -2.18 -0.42
N GLN A 142 6.54 -3.43 -0.45
CA GLN A 142 6.06 -4.16 0.74
C GLN A 142 7.15 -4.32 1.80
N GLU A 143 8.42 -4.44 1.40
CA GLU A 143 9.57 -4.56 2.30
C GLU A 143 10.13 -3.20 2.73
N LYS A 144 10.10 -2.21 1.81
CA LYS A 144 10.69 -0.89 2.03
C LYS A 144 9.85 0.03 2.90
N PHE A 145 8.53 0.02 2.71
CA PHE A 145 7.64 0.97 3.35
C PHE A 145 6.86 0.31 4.49
N ILE A 146 6.60 1.08 5.54
CA ILE A 146 5.74 0.64 6.65
C ILE A 146 4.30 0.56 6.14
N ALA A 147 3.87 -0.64 5.78
CA ALA A 147 2.55 -0.91 5.22
C ALA A 147 2.05 -2.30 5.64
N VAL A 148 0.74 -2.38 5.89
CA VAL A 148 0.01 -3.66 6.06
C VAL A 148 0.03 -4.44 4.76
N LYS A 149 -0.14 -3.76 3.63
CA LYS A 149 -0.20 -4.37 2.30
C LYS A 149 0.24 -3.39 1.21
N ALA A 150 1.00 -3.87 0.25
CA ALA A 150 1.26 -3.19 -1.01
C ALA A 150 0.40 -3.79 -2.14
N ILE A 151 -0.23 -2.92 -2.93
CA ILE A 151 -0.93 -3.24 -4.19
C ILE A 151 -0.28 -2.52 -5.37
N GLY A 152 -0.59 -2.91 -6.60
CA GLY A 152 0.07 -2.43 -7.80
C GLY A 152 -0.92 -2.02 -8.90
N ALA A 153 -0.62 -0.90 -9.56
CA ALA A 153 -1.32 -0.46 -10.75
C ALA A 153 -0.39 0.15 -11.81
N VAL A 154 -0.90 0.28 -13.03
CA VAL A 154 -0.29 1.05 -14.11
C VAL A 154 -1.25 2.18 -14.50
N PHE A 155 -0.72 3.37 -14.74
CA PHE A 155 -1.43 4.54 -15.22
C PHE A 155 -0.95 4.92 -16.63
N THR A 156 -1.86 4.92 -17.60
CA THR A 156 -1.47 5.06 -19.03
C THR A 156 -2.39 6.02 -19.80
N ASN A 157 -1.81 6.77 -20.74
CA ASN A 157 -2.55 7.73 -21.57
C ASN A 157 -3.46 7.08 -22.62
N ASP A 158 -3.13 5.86 -23.05
CA ASP A 158 -3.84 5.15 -24.11
C ASP A 158 -5.16 4.51 -23.65
N THR A 159 -5.51 4.62 -22.38
CA THR A 159 -6.78 4.18 -21.81
C THR A 159 -7.56 5.33 -21.17
N GLY A 160 -7.38 6.55 -21.69
CA GLY A 160 -8.05 7.74 -21.16
C GLY A 160 -7.56 8.12 -19.77
N ASN A 161 -6.27 7.91 -19.49
CA ASN A 161 -5.68 8.14 -18.16
C ASN A 161 -6.39 7.33 -17.07
N SER A 162 -6.54 6.02 -17.28
CA SER A 162 -7.17 5.13 -16.30
C SER A 162 -6.16 4.28 -15.54
N ILE A 163 -6.50 3.97 -14.29
CA ILE A 163 -5.74 3.06 -13.44
C ILE A 163 -6.07 1.61 -13.83
N GLN A 164 -5.04 0.83 -14.14
CA GLN A 164 -5.14 -0.59 -14.42
C GLN A 164 -4.37 -1.41 -13.39
N PHE A 165 -5.09 -2.11 -12.53
CA PHE A 165 -4.48 -3.00 -11.54
C PHE A 165 -3.73 -4.17 -12.19
N VAL A 166 -2.69 -4.65 -11.50
CA VAL A 166 -1.85 -5.74 -12.00
C VAL A 166 -2.48 -7.12 -11.87
N ASP A 167 -3.43 -7.28 -10.93
CA ASP A 167 -4.26 -8.45 -10.72
C ASP A 167 -5.60 -8.10 -10.04
N ASP A 168 -6.52 -9.07 -10.00
CA ASP A 168 -7.88 -8.88 -9.49
C ASP A 168 -7.91 -8.68 -7.97
N GLN A 169 -6.91 -9.19 -7.25
CA GLN A 169 -6.81 -9.00 -5.81
C GLN A 169 -6.51 -7.53 -5.49
N ASP A 170 -5.55 -6.93 -6.18
CA ASP A 170 -5.20 -5.52 -6.02
C ASP A 170 -6.40 -4.60 -6.34
N MET A 171 -7.12 -4.91 -7.42
CA MET A 171 -8.37 -4.21 -7.76
C MET A 171 -9.42 -4.37 -6.66
N GLY A 172 -9.61 -5.59 -6.15
CA GLY A 172 -10.57 -5.87 -5.08
C GLY A 172 -10.27 -5.07 -3.81
N ILE A 173 -8.99 -4.98 -3.43
CA ILE A 173 -8.54 -4.21 -2.26
C ILE A 173 -8.82 -2.73 -2.44
N ALA A 174 -8.45 -2.15 -3.59
CA ALA A 174 -8.67 -0.74 -3.88
C ALA A 174 -10.16 -0.37 -3.86
N LYS A 175 -11.03 -1.22 -4.44
CA LYS A 175 -12.48 -1.02 -4.41
C LYS A 175 -13.05 -1.04 -3.00
N ILE A 176 -12.56 -1.92 -2.13
CA ILE A 176 -13.03 -1.93 -0.74
C ILE A 176 -12.61 -0.63 -0.05
N ILE A 177 -11.38 -0.18 -0.20
CA ILE A 177 -10.92 1.09 0.36
C ILE A 177 -11.75 2.28 -0.15
N GLU A 178 -12.06 2.31 -1.45
CA GLU A 178 -12.94 3.31 -2.06
C GLU A 178 -14.32 3.32 -1.37
N ILE A 179 -14.93 2.15 -1.17
CA ILE A 179 -16.24 2.01 -0.49
C ILE A 179 -16.16 2.59 0.93
N TYR A 180 -15.15 2.21 1.71
CA TYR A 180 -14.98 2.67 3.09
C TYR A 180 -14.58 4.16 3.20
N THR A 181 -14.06 4.74 2.12
CA THR A 181 -13.75 6.17 2.03
C THR A 181 -15.01 6.99 1.76
N HIS A 182 -15.91 6.52 0.88
CA HIS A 182 -17.17 7.20 0.55
C HIS A 182 -18.28 6.99 1.57
N TYR A 183 -18.35 5.79 2.12
CA TYR A 183 -19.27 5.43 3.18
C TYR A 183 -18.43 5.20 4.42
N PRO A 184 -18.05 6.26 5.15
CA PRO A 184 -17.39 6.10 6.43
C PRO A 184 -18.37 5.33 7.31
N TYR A 185 -18.16 4.02 7.43
CA TYR A 185 -18.77 3.24 8.46
C TYR A 185 -18.26 3.88 9.75
N ASN A 186 -19.13 4.59 10.47
CA ASN A 186 -18.81 5.02 11.82
C ASN A 186 -18.56 3.72 12.59
N PHE A 187 -17.29 3.41 12.81
CA PHE A 187 -16.90 2.31 13.67
C PHE A 187 -17.13 2.79 15.10
N ASP A 188 -18.40 2.94 15.48
CA ASP A 188 -18.78 3.19 16.86
C ASP A 188 -18.57 1.88 17.60
N CYS A 189 -17.56 1.86 18.47
CA CYS A 189 -17.27 0.71 19.33
C CYS A 189 -18.49 0.28 20.17
N GLU A 190 -19.48 1.17 20.37
CA GLU A 190 -20.73 0.90 21.07
C GLU A 190 -21.68 -0.04 20.28
N GLU A 191 -21.76 0.09 18.95
CA GLU A 191 -22.69 -0.71 18.12
C GLU A 191 -22.28 -2.19 18.04
N TRP A 192 -20.99 -2.49 18.18
CA TRP A 192 -20.44 -3.85 18.24
C TRP A 192 -20.66 -4.52 19.60
N GLY A 193 -21.00 -3.73 20.63
CA GLY A 193 -21.40 -4.22 21.94
C GLY A 193 -22.77 -4.90 21.92
N GLU A 194 -23.69 -4.50 21.05
CA GLU A 194 -25.10 -4.90 21.18
C GLU A 194 -25.54 -6.09 20.28
N SER A 195 -24.93 -6.28 19.11
CA SER A 195 -25.28 -7.41 18.22
C SER A 195 -24.60 -8.73 18.62
N PRO A 196 -25.34 -9.83 18.89
CA PRO A 196 -24.76 -11.12 19.29
C PRO A 196 -23.81 -11.73 18.27
N GLU A 197 -24.12 -11.57 16.98
CA GLU A 197 -23.34 -12.08 15.85
C GLU A 197 -22.04 -11.29 15.68
N LYS A 198 -22.13 -9.95 15.71
CA LYS A 198 -20.97 -9.05 15.67
C LYS A 198 -20.07 -9.22 16.91
N ARG A 199 -20.66 -9.48 18.09
CA ARG A 199 -19.94 -9.79 19.33
C ARG A 199 -19.20 -11.14 19.26
N GLY A 200 -19.77 -12.12 18.55
CA GLY A 200 -19.10 -13.37 18.23
C GLY A 200 -17.86 -13.16 17.37
N ILE A 201 -18.00 -12.40 16.28
CA ILE A 201 -16.90 -12.04 15.38
C ILE A 201 -15.82 -11.25 16.12
N LEU A 202 -16.19 -10.25 16.93
CA LEU A 202 -15.25 -9.45 17.72
C LEU A 202 -14.50 -10.32 18.75
N LYS A 203 -15.18 -11.26 19.41
CA LYS A 203 -14.54 -12.22 20.32
C LYS A 203 -13.56 -13.14 19.59
N THR A 204 -13.91 -13.62 18.40
CA THR A 204 -13.02 -14.43 17.57
C THR A 204 -11.80 -13.63 17.12
N ILE A 205 -11.98 -12.38 16.74
CA ILE A 205 -10.89 -11.47 16.33
C ILE A 205 -9.97 -11.14 17.52
N LEU A 206 -10.53 -10.76 18.66
CA LEU A 206 -9.77 -10.54 19.90
C LEU A 206 -9.02 -11.79 20.32
N SER A 207 -9.65 -12.97 20.22
CA SER A 207 -9.00 -14.24 20.48
C SER A 207 -7.83 -14.48 19.53
N TYR A 208 -7.98 -14.19 18.24
CA TYR A 208 -6.89 -14.27 17.27
C TYR A 208 -5.74 -13.29 17.58
N ILE A 209 -6.06 -12.04 17.93
CA ILE A 209 -5.07 -11.03 18.33
C ILE A 209 -4.29 -11.51 19.57
N VAL A 210 -4.99 -12.03 20.58
CA VAL A 210 -4.36 -12.58 21.79
C VAL A 210 -3.47 -13.79 21.47
N ILE A 211 -3.94 -14.72 20.62
CA ILE A 211 -3.15 -15.89 20.21
C ILE A 211 -1.88 -15.45 19.47
N VAL A 212 -1.98 -14.48 18.57
CA VAL A 212 -0.85 -13.95 17.82
C VAL A 212 0.14 -13.23 18.76
N LEU A 213 -0.35 -12.42 19.70
CA LEU A 213 0.50 -11.78 20.70
C LEU A 213 1.21 -12.81 21.59
N LEU A 214 0.52 -13.86 22.01
CA LEU A 214 1.11 -14.97 22.78
C LEU A 214 2.18 -15.72 21.97
N ALA A 215 1.94 -15.96 20.68
CA ALA A 215 2.93 -16.58 19.80
C ALA A 215 4.18 -15.69 19.63
N ILE A 216 4.00 -14.38 19.48
CA ILE A 216 5.11 -13.41 19.42
C ILE A 216 5.92 -13.43 20.73
N VAL A 217 5.24 -13.39 21.89
CA VAL A 217 5.91 -13.47 23.19
C VAL A 217 6.67 -14.79 23.35
N ALA A 218 6.09 -15.92 22.94
CA ALA A 218 6.74 -17.23 23.00
C ALA A 218 8.00 -17.29 22.11
N VAL A 219 7.95 -16.71 20.91
CA VAL A 219 9.12 -16.63 20.02
C VAL A 219 10.22 -15.74 20.63
N ILE A 220 9.86 -14.59 21.20
CA ILE A 220 10.81 -13.69 21.87
C ILE A 220 11.46 -14.39 23.07
N VAL A 221 10.66 -15.04 23.93
CA VAL A 221 11.16 -15.77 25.10
C VAL A 221 12.05 -16.95 24.68
N GLY A 222 11.64 -17.73 23.68
CA GLY A 222 12.43 -18.83 23.13
C GLY A 222 13.78 -18.36 22.58
N LEU A 223 13.80 -17.25 21.84
CA LEU A 223 15.04 -16.63 21.35
C LEU A 223 15.93 -16.13 22.49
N THR A 224 15.36 -15.55 23.55
CA THR A 224 16.16 -15.10 24.71
C THR A 224 16.79 -16.25 25.49
N ILE A 225 16.10 -17.40 25.62
CA ILE A 225 16.62 -18.59 26.31
C ILE A 225 17.77 -19.22 25.50
N LEU A 226 17.70 -19.21 24.17
CA LEU A 226 18.76 -19.69 23.28
C LEU A 226 20.01 -18.80 23.24
N THR A 227 19.91 -17.54 23.68
CA THR A 227 21.03 -16.59 23.70
C THR A 227 21.70 -16.45 25.06
N VAL A 228 21.24 -17.15 26.11
CA VAL A 228 21.99 -17.24 27.37
C VAL A 228 23.20 -18.15 27.11
N PRO A 229 24.44 -17.63 27.12
CA PRO A 229 25.61 -18.49 27.01
C PRO A 229 25.64 -19.39 28.24
N GLU A 230 25.87 -20.68 28.06
CA GLU A 230 26.22 -21.57 29.15
C GLU A 230 27.55 -21.07 29.76
N THR A 231 27.45 -20.18 30.74
CA THR A 231 28.53 -19.90 31.68
C THR A 231 28.15 -20.52 33.01
N LEU A 232 28.52 -21.79 33.16
CA LEU A 232 28.81 -22.45 34.43
C LEU A 232 29.91 -23.48 34.19
#